data_AF-A0A1A2WVR4-F1
#
_entry.id   AF-A0A1A2WVR4-F1
#
_cell.length_a   1.000
_cell.length_b   1.000
_cell.length_c   1.000
_cell.angle_alpha   90.00
_cell.angle_beta   90.00
_cell.angle_gamma   90.00
#
_symmetry.space_group_name_H-M   'P 1'
#
loop_
_entity.id
_entity.type
_entity.pdbx_description
1 polymer ?
#
loop_
_entity_poly.entity_id
_entity_poly.type
_entity_poly.pdbx_seq_one_letter_code
_entity_poly.pdbx_strand_id
1 'polypeptide(L)'
;MERNLLDTFNAYSLTFTGRPLIGNGANAAPGTSGAGGPGGWLLGSGGAGGSGAAGNAGGPGGPAGLVGTGGAGGAGGSGGAGKRQ
;
A
#
# COMPACT_ATOMS: atom_id res chain seq x y z
N MET A 1 -3.45 -18.84 21.46
CA MET A 1 -4.92 -18.67 21.52
C MET A 1 -5.37 -17.24 21.18
N GLU A 2 -4.65 -16.17 21.58
CA GLU A 2 -5.09 -14.78 21.30
C GLU A 2 -5.13 -14.39 19.81
N ARG A 3 -4.24 -14.93 18.97
CA ARG A 3 -4.27 -14.67 17.52
C ARG A 3 -5.62 -15.07 16.90
N ASN A 4 -6.26 -16.11 17.42
CA ASN A 4 -7.55 -16.58 16.91
C ASN A 4 -8.67 -15.55 17.09
N LEU A 5 -8.65 -14.78 18.18
CA LEU A 5 -9.65 -13.72 18.42
C LEU A 5 -9.37 -12.50 17.54
N LEU A 6 -8.11 -12.07 17.46
CA LEU A 6 -7.69 -10.97 16.60
C LEU A 6 -7.98 -11.25 15.11
N ASP A 7 -7.70 -12.46 14.65
CA ASP A 7 -7.99 -12.91 13.29
C ASP A 7 -9.51 -12.96 13.04
N THR A 8 -10.29 -13.39 14.02
CA THR A 8 -11.77 -13.39 13.95
C THR A 8 -12.34 -11.98 13.82
N PHE A 9 -11.88 -11.03 14.65
CA PHE A 9 -12.33 -9.63 14.57
C PHE A 9 -11.86 -8.94 13.28
N ASN A 10 -10.63 -9.22 12.83
CA ASN A 10 -10.14 -8.74 11.54
C ASN A 10 -10.95 -9.31 10.38
N ALA A 11 -11.30 -10.60 10.41
CA ALA A 11 -12.13 -11.23 9.39
C ALA A 11 -13.52 -10.60 9.32
N TYR A 12 -14.18 -10.38 10.46
CA TYR A 12 -15.47 -9.67 10.47
C TYR A 12 -15.36 -8.27 9.89
N SER A 13 -14.36 -7.48 10.29
CA SER A 13 -14.15 -6.14 9.71
C SER A 13 -13.88 -6.20 8.21
N LEU A 14 -13.07 -7.17 7.75
CA LEU A 14 -12.79 -7.34 6.32
C LEU A 14 -14.07 -7.69 5.56
N THR A 15 -14.92 -8.57 6.09
CA THR A 15 -16.21 -8.93 5.49
C THR A 15 -17.18 -7.75 5.43
N PHE A 16 -17.25 -6.92 6.47
CA PHE A 16 -18.24 -5.83 6.53
C PHE A 16 -17.75 -4.50 5.93
N THR A 17 -16.45 -4.22 5.95
CA THR A 17 -15.88 -2.92 5.55
C THR A 17 -14.87 -3.01 4.41
N GLY A 18 -14.47 -4.22 4.01
CA GLY A 18 -13.43 -4.44 3.00
C GLY A 18 -12.00 -4.16 3.50
N ARG A 19 -11.81 -3.84 4.79
CA ARG A 19 -10.50 -3.60 5.41
C ARG A 19 -10.40 -4.23 6.80
N PRO A 20 -9.25 -4.78 7.19
CA PRO A 20 -9.04 -5.30 8.53
C PRO A 20 -9.00 -4.15 9.56
N LEU A 21 -9.23 -4.45 10.84
CA LEU A 21 -9.05 -3.46 11.92
C LEU A 21 -7.57 -3.21 12.18
N ILE A 22 -6.79 -4.28 12.18
CA ILE A 22 -5.35 -4.26 12.44
C ILE A 22 -4.62 -4.94 11.29
N GLY A 23 -3.63 -4.27 10.71
CA GLY A 23 -2.77 -4.83 9.68
C GLY A 23 -2.12 -3.75 8.82
N ASN A 24 -0.94 -4.01 8.27
CA ASN A 24 -0.31 -3.08 7.35
C ASN A 24 -0.87 -3.25 5.94
N GLY A 25 -0.89 -2.15 5.19
CA GLY A 25 -1.29 -2.17 3.79
C GLY A 25 -0.30 -2.91 2.92
N ALA A 26 -0.79 -3.57 1.88
CA ALA A 26 0.06 -4.29 0.93
C ALA A 26 0.84 -3.32 0.04
N ASN A 27 2.12 -3.57 -0.19
CA ASN A 27 2.91 -2.79 -1.13
C ASN A 27 2.48 -3.10 -2.57
N ALA A 28 2.43 -2.09 -3.42
CA ALA A 28 2.23 -2.31 -4.85
C ALA A 28 3.49 -2.88 -5.52
N ALA A 29 3.29 -3.67 -6.56
CA ALA A 29 4.39 -4.31 -7.26
C ALA A 29 5.28 -3.29 -8.00
N PRO A 30 6.61 -3.50 -8.06
CA PRO A 30 7.51 -2.63 -8.82
C PRO A 30 7.15 -2.55 -10.31
N GLY A 31 7.40 -1.41 -10.93
CA GLY A 31 7.14 -1.16 -12.36
C GLY A 31 5.66 -0.99 -12.74
N THR A 32 4.73 -1.12 -11.79
CA THR A 32 3.29 -1.01 -12.08
C THR A 32 2.75 0.41 -11.95
N SER A 33 3.51 1.33 -11.33
CA SER A 33 2.98 2.60 -10.84
C SER A 33 1.75 2.44 -9.93
N GLY A 34 1.55 1.24 -9.37
CA GLY A 34 0.36 0.92 -8.58
C GLY A 34 0.34 1.64 -7.24
N ALA A 35 -0.86 1.97 -6.76
CA ALA A 35 -1.04 2.53 -5.43
C ALA A 35 -0.77 1.48 -4.35
N GLY A 36 -0.08 1.87 -3.28
CA GLY A 36 0.03 1.05 -2.08
C GLY A 36 -1.35 0.83 -1.44
N GLY A 37 -1.58 -0.38 -0.93
CA GLY A 37 -2.81 -0.75 -0.25
C GLY A 37 -2.96 0.00 1.08
N PRO A 38 -4.20 0.20 1.55
CA PRO A 38 -4.44 0.88 2.81
C PRO A 38 -4.09 -0.02 4.02
N GLY A 39 -3.60 0.59 5.11
CA GLY A 39 -3.49 -0.08 6.41
C GLY A 39 -4.85 -0.45 6.99
N GLY A 40 -4.87 -1.16 8.12
CA GLY A 40 -6.07 -1.46 8.88
C GLY A 40 -6.73 -0.20 9.44
N TRP A 41 -7.99 -0.27 9.84
CA TRP A 41 -8.73 0.91 10.32
C TRP A 41 -8.13 1.53 11.58
N LEU A 42 -7.71 0.70 12.54
CA LEU A 42 -7.25 1.15 13.86
C LEU A 42 -5.74 1.19 13.94
N LEU A 43 -5.08 0.09 13.58
CA LEU A 43 -3.62 -0.03 13.65
C LEU A 43 -3.07 -0.57 12.34
N GLY A 44 -2.20 0.19 11.70
CA GLY A 44 -1.57 -0.24 10.46
C GLY A 44 -0.93 0.89 9.67
N SER A 45 0.28 0.66 9.19
CA SER A 45 0.89 1.55 8.21
C SER A 45 0.33 1.28 6.81
N GLY A 46 0.25 2.32 5.98
CA GLY A 46 -0.07 2.15 4.57
C GLY A 46 1.04 1.40 3.82
N GLY A 47 0.69 0.68 2.76
CA GLY A 47 1.64 0.02 1.89
C GLY A 47 2.40 1.01 1.01
N ALA A 48 3.63 0.69 0.62
CA ALA A 48 4.40 1.51 -0.32
C ALA A 48 3.79 1.45 -1.73
N GLY A 49 3.86 2.58 -2.45
CA GLY A 49 3.51 2.65 -3.86
C GLY A 49 4.53 1.91 -4.73
N GLY A 50 4.06 1.32 -5.83
CA GLY A 50 4.90 0.60 -6.79
C GLY A 50 5.76 1.58 -7.58
N SER A 51 7.01 1.23 -7.89
CA SER A 51 7.81 2.07 -8.79
C SER A 51 7.20 2.18 -10.18
N GLY A 52 7.52 3.25 -10.90
CA GLY A 52 7.08 3.44 -12.27
C GLY A 52 7.88 2.61 -13.27
N ALA A 53 7.22 2.16 -14.33
CA ALA A 53 7.92 1.68 -15.54
C ALA A 53 8.65 2.85 -16.23
N ALA A 54 9.55 2.56 -17.16
CA ALA A 54 10.32 3.59 -17.87
C ALA A 54 9.41 4.68 -18.47
N GLY A 55 9.73 5.95 -18.19
CA GLY A 55 8.92 7.10 -18.61
C GLY A 55 7.65 7.36 -17.79
N ASN A 56 7.33 6.52 -16.79
CA ASN A 56 6.17 6.68 -15.92
C ASN A 56 6.58 7.08 -14.49
N ALA A 57 5.73 7.87 -13.83
CA ALA A 57 5.88 8.17 -12.41
C ALA A 57 5.66 6.93 -11.54
N GLY A 58 6.18 6.94 -10.31
CA GLY A 58 5.85 5.93 -9.31
C GLY A 58 4.43 6.12 -8.76
N GLY A 59 3.87 5.04 -8.24
CA GLY A 59 2.54 5.04 -7.64
C GLY A 59 2.51 5.69 -6.26
N PRO A 60 1.35 6.18 -5.80
CA PRO A 60 1.21 6.76 -4.48
C PRO A 60 1.33 5.68 -3.38
N GLY A 61 1.81 6.08 -2.21
CA GLY A 61 1.73 5.24 -1.01
C GLY A 61 0.30 5.14 -0.48
N GLY A 62 -0.01 4.04 0.19
CA GLY A 62 -1.31 3.79 0.80
C GLY A 62 -1.55 4.61 2.07
N PRO A 63 -2.81 4.88 2.43
CA PRO A 63 -3.14 5.56 3.68
C PRO A 63 -2.92 4.65 4.90
N ALA A 64 -2.58 5.26 6.03
CA ALA A 64 -2.51 4.58 7.33
C ALA A 64 -3.89 4.33 7.94
N GLY A 65 -3.92 3.54 9.02
CA GLY A 65 -5.00 3.52 9.99
C GLY A 65 -4.98 4.72 10.95
N LEU A 66 -5.85 4.69 11.97
CA LEU A 66 -5.88 5.70 13.03
C LEU A 66 -4.51 5.84 13.72
N VAL A 67 -3.86 4.71 14.00
CA VAL A 67 -2.48 4.65 14.48
C VAL A 67 -1.64 3.96 13.42
N GLY A 68 -0.66 4.68 12.88
CA GLY A 68 0.24 4.19 11.86
C GLY A 68 0.82 5.32 11.02
N THR A 69 1.71 4.97 10.09
CA THR A 69 2.32 5.91 9.16
C THR A 69 1.81 5.65 7.75
N GLY A 70 1.64 6.71 6.96
CA GLY A 70 1.32 6.57 5.54
C GLY A 70 2.42 5.79 4.81
N GLY A 71 2.03 5.09 3.75
CA GLY A 71 2.98 4.40 2.88
C GLY A 71 3.84 5.40 2.11
N ALA A 72 5.09 5.03 1.84
CA ALA A 72 5.95 5.82 0.97
C ALA A 72 5.45 5.78 -0.49
N GLY A 73 5.63 6.88 -1.22
CA GLY A 73 5.42 6.88 -2.68
C GLY A 73 6.47 6.03 -3.39
N GLY A 74 6.07 5.42 -4.50
CA GLY A 74 6.97 4.67 -5.38
C GLY A 74 7.94 5.58 -6.12
N ALA A 75 9.14 5.08 -6.42
CA ALA A 75 10.11 5.78 -7.24
C ALA A 75 9.61 5.93 -8.68
N GLY A 76 9.92 7.06 -9.34
CA GLY A 76 9.70 7.23 -10.78
C GLY A 76 10.54 6.24 -11.60
N GLY A 77 10.02 5.79 -12.74
CA GLY A 77 10.78 4.97 -13.67
C GLY A 77 11.79 5.78 -14.45
N SER A 78 12.90 5.16 -14.82
CA SER A 78 13.97 5.79 -15.60
C SER A 78 13.40 6.42 -16.88
N GLY A 79 13.68 7.71 -17.10
CA GLY A 79 13.32 8.37 -18.36
C GLY A 79 14.03 7.70 -19.52
N GLY A 80 13.31 7.40 -20.60
CA GLY A 80 13.94 6.95 -21.85
C GLY A 80 14.96 8.00 -22.26
N ALA A 81 16.22 7.59 -22.49
CA ALA A 81 17.26 8.47 -22.96
C ALA A 81 16.75 9.20 -24.22
N GLY A 82 16.43 10.48 -24.09
CA GLY A 82 16.01 11.30 -25.21
C GLY A 82 17.09 11.19 -26.28
N LYS A 83 16.76 10.59 -27.43
CA LYS A 83 17.64 10.67 -28.59
C LYS A 83 17.65 12.14 -28.98
N ARG A 84 18.71 12.86 -28.57
CA ARG A 84 19.06 14.14 -29.17
C ARG A 84 19.42 13.84 -30.62
N GLN A 85 18.44 14.03 -31.51
CA GLN A 85 18.72 14.22 -32.93
C GLN A 85 19.36 15.60 -33.11
#